data_AF-A0A6L5TDT3-F1
#
_entry.id   AF-A0A6L5TDT3-F1
#
_cell.length_a   1.000
_cell.length_b   1.000
_cell.length_c   1.000
_cell.angle_alpha   90.00
_cell.angle_beta   90.00
_cell.angle_gamma   90.00
#
_symmetry.space_group_name_H-M   'P 1'
#
loop_
_entity.id
_entity.type
_entity.pdbx_description
1 polymer ?
#
loop_
_entity_poly.entity_id
_entity_poly.type
_entity_poly.pdbx_seq_one_letter_code
_entity_poly.pdbx_strand_id
1 'polypeptide(L)'
;MANRNRTNPVQFYLSDDEQYILNTKFKASGMKRMSAFLRKLILYGYVYDVDYSYLRNYNTELGRISSNLNQIAKRVNSTGNIYQEA
;
A
#
# COMPACT_ATOMS: atom_id res chain seq x y z
N MET A 1 -21.86 20.28 34.06
CA MET A 1 -20.78 19.74 33.19
C MET A 1 -20.15 20.91 32.47
N ALA A 2 -18.82 21.01 32.42
CA ALA A 2 -18.17 22.11 31.70
C ALA A 2 -18.52 22.04 30.20
N ASN A 3 -18.91 23.16 29.59
CA ASN A 3 -19.17 23.23 28.15
C ASN A 3 -17.89 22.91 27.38
N ARG A 4 -17.82 21.71 26.81
CA ARG A 4 -16.68 21.22 26.03
C ARG A 4 -16.98 21.40 24.54
N ASN A 5 -16.08 22.08 23.83
CA ASN A 5 -16.14 22.17 22.37
C ASN A 5 -15.85 20.84 21.65
N ARG A 6 -15.33 19.84 22.36
CA ARG A 6 -15.00 18.50 21.82
C ARG A 6 -15.82 17.45 22.56
N THR A 7 -16.90 17.02 21.94
CA THR A 7 -17.94 16.16 22.55
C THR A 7 -17.83 14.69 22.13
N ASN A 8 -17.22 14.40 20.97
CA ASN A 8 -17.21 13.06 20.40
C ASN A 8 -15.98 12.26 20.89
N PRO A 9 -16.15 11.20 21.70
CA PRO A 9 -15.06 10.33 22.08
C PRO A 9 -14.69 9.37 20.94
N VAL A 10 -13.41 9.04 20.82
CA VAL A 10 -12.90 8.01 19.91
C VAL A 10 -12.12 6.99 20.74
N GLN A 11 -12.44 5.72 20.60
CA GLN A 11 -11.81 4.61 21.30
C GLN A 11 -11.42 3.52 20.30
N PHE A 12 -10.21 2.98 20.45
CA PHE A 12 -9.72 1.82 19.71
C PHE A 12 -8.81 1.01 20.63
N TYR A 13 -8.75 -0.29 20.37
CA TYR A 13 -7.90 -1.22 21.11
C TYR A 13 -6.62 -1.47 20.31
N LEU A 14 -5.50 -1.55 21.02
CA LEU A 14 -4.19 -1.83 20.45
C LEU A 14 -3.66 -3.11 21.09
N SER A 15 -2.97 -3.92 20.30
CA SER A 15 -2.04 -4.92 20.79
C SER A 15 -0.83 -4.25 21.47
N ASP A 16 -0.04 -5.05 22.20
CA ASP A 16 1.15 -4.55 22.91
C ASP A 16 2.16 -3.90 21.96
N ASP A 17 2.35 -4.49 20.77
CA ASP A 17 3.27 -3.97 19.74
C ASP A 17 2.78 -2.63 19.17
N GLU A 18 1.50 -2.53 18.85
CA GLU A 18 0.91 -1.28 18.35
C GLU A 18 0.97 -0.18 19.41
N GLN A 19 0.75 -0.53 20.68
CA GLN A 19 0.86 0.38 21.81
C GLN A 19 2.30 0.85 22.02
N TYR A 20 3.29 -0.04 21.85
CA TYR A 20 4.71 0.32 21.88
C TYR A 20 5.08 1.30 20.77
N ILE A 21 4.65 1.03 19.53
CA ILE A 21 4.86 1.90 18.38
C ILE A 21 4.23 3.28 18.61
N LEU A 22 2.98 3.31 19.08
CA LEU A 22 2.28 4.56 19.39
C LEU A 22 3.06 5.39 20.44
N ASN A 23 3.49 4.76 21.53
CA ASN A 23 4.23 5.43 22.59
C ASN A 23 5.58 5.97 22.11
N THR A 24 6.26 5.22 21.26
CA THR A 24 7.56 5.63 20.69
C THR A 24 7.40 6.84 19.78
N LYS A 25 6.41 6.82 18.87
CA LYS A 25 6.08 7.96 18.00
C LYS A 25 5.63 9.18 18.81
N PHE A 26 4.83 8.96 19.85
CA PHE A 26 4.39 10.04 20.75
C PHE A 26 5.58 10.71 21.45
N LYS A 27 6.51 9.93 22.02
CA LYS A 27 7.74 10.45 22.62
C LYS A 27 8.56 11.26 21.61
N ALA A 28 8.74 10.72 20.40
CA ALA A 28 9.48 11.40 19.32
C ALA A 28 8.82 12.71 18.87
N SER A 29 7.49 12.84 19.00
CA SER A 29 6.77 14.05 18.62
C SER A 29 7.02 15.26 19.53
N GLY A 30 7.54 15.05 20.74
CA GLY A 30 7.73 16.10 21.76
C GLY A 30 6.43 16.71 22.30
N MET A 31 5.25 16.17 21.94
CA MET A 31 3.97 16.72 22.35
C MET A 31 3.64 16.34 23.81
N LYS A 32 2.99 17.25 24.54
CA LYS A 32 2.68 17.04 25.97
C LYS A 32 1.51 16.08 26.24
N ARG A 33 0.64 15.85 25.25
CA ARG A 33 -0.62 15.08 25.43
C ARG A 33 -0.86 14.16 24.24
N MET A 34 -1.11 12.88 24.52
CA MET A 34 -1.40 11.85 23.51
C MET A 34 -2.60 12.23 22.62
N SER A 35 -3.66 12.78 23.21
CA SER A 35 -4.86 13.19 22.47
C SER A 35 -4.60 14.34 21.49
N ALA A 36 -3.63 15.22 21.77
CA ALA A 36 -3.22 16.26 20.84
C ALA A 36 -2.39 15.69 19.68
N PHE A 37 -1.51 14.73 19.98
CA PHE A 37 -0.73 14.00 18.99
C PHE A 37 -1.61 13.23 18.01
N LEU A 38 -2.50 12.37 18.51
CA LEU A 38 -3.43 11.60 17.68
C LEU A 38 -4.33 12.50 16.83
N ARG A 39 -4.86 13.59 17.42
CA ARG A 39 -5.68 14.55 16.66
C ARG A 39 -4.89 15.24 15.55
N LYS A 40 -3.62 15.60 15.81
CA LYS A 40 -2.76 16.21 14.78
C LYS A 40 -2.55 15.24 13.61
N LEU A 41 -2.32 13.96 13.91
CA LEU A 41 -2.20 12.93 12.86
C LEU A 41 -3.49 12.75 12.06
N ILE A 42 -4.66 12.76 12.72
CA ILE A 42 -5.94 12.58 12.02
C ILE A 42 -6.29 13.81 11.17
N LEU A 43 -6.01 15.04 11.66
CA LEU A 43 -6.38 16.27 10.95
C LEU A 43 -5.44 16.64 9.82
N TYR A 44 -4.16 16.30 9.93
CA TYR A 44 -3.12 16.71 8.97
C TYR A 44 -2.42 15.54 8.29
N GLY A 45 -2.78 14.30 8.63
CA GLY A 45 -2.32 13.12 7.92
C GLY A 45 -2.97 13.08 6.53
N TYR A 46 -2.15 12.89 5.51
CA TYR A 46 -2.65 12.65 4.16
C TYR A 46 -3.13 11.21 4.05
N VAL A 47 -4.35 11.03 3.58
CA VAL A 47 -4.88 9.72 3.18
C VAL A 47 -4.72 9.65 1.67
N TYR A 48 -3.77 8.83 1.20
CA TYR A 48 -3.60 8.56 -0.21
C TYR A 48 -4.41 7.30 -0.55
N ASP A 49 -5.41 7.45 -1.40
CA ASP A 49 -5.99 6.32 -2.11
C ASP A 49 -5.18 6.13 -3.39
N VAL A 50 -4.26 5.18 -3.37
CA VAL A 50 -3.42 4.89 -4.54
C VAL A 50 -4.11 3.81 -5.35
N ASP A 51 -4.75 4.22 -6.44
CA ASP A 51 -5.31 3.28 -7.40
C ASP A 51 -4.20 2.63 -8.24
N TYR A 52 -3.96 1.35 -7.97
CA TYR A 52 -3.00 0.53 -8.72
C TYR A 52 -3.63 -0.22 -9.90
N SER A 53 -4.87 0.08 -10.27
CA SER A 53 -5.59 -0.54 -11.40
C SER A 53 -4.76 -0.49 -12.69
N TYR A 54 -4.13 0.66 -12.98
CA TYR A 54 -3.29 0.84 -14.16
C TYR A 54 -2.03 -0.05 -14.12
N LEU A 55 -1.34 -0.10 -12.98
CA LEU A 55 -0.14 -0.93 -12.83
C LEU A 55 -0.47 -2.42 -12.95
N ARG A 56 -1.63 -2.84 -12.42
CA ARG A 56 -2.13 -4.20 -12.56
C ARG A 56 -2.44 -4.56 -14.02
N ASN A 57 -3.10 -3.66 -14.75
CA ASN A 57 -3.38 -3.85 -16.17
C ASN A 57 -2.10 -3.91 -16.99
N TYR A 58 -1.15 -3.01 -16.73
CA TYR A 58 0.16 -3.02 -17.37
C TYR A 58 0.91 -4.34 -17.16
N ASN A 59 0.97 -4.84 -15.92
CA ASN A 59 1.61 -6.13 -15.62
C ASN A 59 0.89 -7.31 -16.30
N THR A 60 -0.43 -7.22 -16.47
CA THR A 60 -1.21 -8.25 -17.17
C THR A 60 -0.84 -8.30 -18.65
N GLU A 61 -0.75 -7.16 -19.33
CA GLU A 61 -0.35 -7.11 -20.74
C GLU A 61 1.11 -7.54 -20.95
N LEU A 62 2.02 -7.10 -20.07
CA LEU A 62 3.41 -7.59 -20.09
C LEU A 62 3.49 -9.11 -19.93
N GLY A 63 2.71 -9.70 -19.02
CA GLY A 63 2.65 -11.14 -18.84
C GLY A 63 2.20 -11.88 -20.10
N ARG A 64 1.25 -11.32 -20.85
CA ARG A 64 0.79 -11.88 -22.14
C ARG A 64 1.88 -11.81 -23.20
N ILE A 65 2.57 -10.67 -23.33
CA ILE A 65 3.69 -10.51 -24.26
C ILE A 65 4.80 -11.51 -23.93
N SER A 66 5.17 -11.64 -22.66
CA SER A 66 6.20 -12.58 -22.22
C SER A 66 5.82 -14.03 -22.51
N SER A 67 4.54 -14.41 -22.35
CA SER A 67 4.04 -15.74 -22.68
C SER A 67 4.15 -16.02 -24.18
N ASN A 68 3.74 -15.07 -25.02
CA ASN A 68 3.84 -15.20 -26.48
C ASN A 68 5.29 -15.33 -26.94
N LEU A 69 6.21 -14.53 -26.39
CA LEU A 69 7.65 -14.65 -26.66
C LEU A 69 8.19 -16.02 -26.26
N ASN A 70 7.79 -16.54 -25.10
CA ASN A 70 8.23 -17.87 -24.65
C ASN A 70 7.71 -18.98 -25.58
N GLN A 71 6.51 -18.85 -26.13
CA GLN A 71 5.98 -19.80 -27.12
C GLN A 71 6.79 -19.76 -28.43
N ILE A 72 7.14 -18.56 -28.91
CA ILE A 72 8.01 -18.41 -30.10
C ILE A 72 9.37 -19.05 -29.83
N ALA A 73 10.00 -18.74 -28.69
CA ALA A 73 11.29 -19.31 -28.31
C ALA A 73 11.25 -20.84 -28.24
N LYS A 74 10.21 -21.41 -27.61
CA LYS A 74 10.01 -22.87 -27.59
C LYS A 74 9.87 -23.45 -29.00
N ARG A 75 9.09 -22.82 -29.88
CA ARG A 75 8.89 -23.28 -31.26
C ARG A 75 10.21 -23.28 -32.05
N VAL A 76 10.94 -22.17 -32.01
CA VAL A 76 12.24 -22.03 -32.70
C VAL A 76 13.23 -23.07 -32.17
N ASN A 77 13.33 -23.22 -30.84
CA ASN A 77 14.22 -24.21 -30.23
C ASN A 77 13.84 -25.66 -30.58
N SER A 78 12.55 -25.95 -30.81
CA SER A 78 12.09 -27.29 -31.18
C SER A 78 12.25 -27.64 -32.67
N THR A 79 12.16 -26.66 -33.56
CA THR A 79 12.17 -26.87 -35.02
C THR A 79 13.51 -26.54 -35.67
N GLY A 80 14.39 -25.81 -34.97
CA GLY A 80 15.67 -25.34 -35.52
C GLY A 80 15.51 -24.30 -36.65
N ASN A 81 14.29 -23.92 -37.00
CA ASN A 81 13.94 -23.02 -38.09
C ASN A 81 12.97 -21.94 -37.60
N ILE A 82 13.14 -20.72 -38.09
CA ILE A 82 12.30 -19.58 -37.72
C ILE A 82 11.05 -19.48 -38.62
N TYR A 83 11.16 -20.00 -39.86
CA TYR A 83 10.08 -19.99 -40.85
C TYR A 83 9.33 -21.33 -40.88
N GLN A 84 8.10 -21.32 -41.41
CA GLN A 84 7.36 -22.54 -41.70
C GLN A 84 8.16 -23.38 -42.72
N GLU A 85 8.27 -24.69 -42.48
CA GLU A 85 8.84 -25.60 -43.48
C GLU A 85 8.07 -25.43 -44.80
N ALA A 86 8.82 -25.19 -45.88
CA ALA A 86 8.28 -24.98 -47.22
C ALA A 86 7.73 -26.28 -47.81
#